data_AF-S3KAR4-F1
#
_entry.id   AF-S3KAR4-F1
#
_cell.length_a   1.000
_cell.length_b   1.000
_cell.length_c   1.000
_cell.angle_alpha   90.00
_cell.angle_beta   90.00
_cell.angle_gamma   90.00
#
_symmetry.space_group_name_H-M   'P 1'
#
loop_
_entity.id
_entity.type
_entity.pdbx_description
1 polymer ?
#
loop_
_entity_poly.entity_id
_entity_poly.type
_entity_poly.pdbx_seq_one_letter_code
_entity_poly.pdbx_strand_id
1 'polypeptide(L)' 'MSLVATTRKLGISFFEYVRDRISQLGNIPSLATIIREQSSLNHLACS' A
#
# COMPACT_ATOMS: atom_id res chain seq x y z
N MET A 1 3.38 12.47 -7.93
CA MET A 1 2.44 11.62 -7.16
C MET A 1 2.57 11.99 -5.69
N SER A 2 1.46 12.07 -4.94
CA SER A 2 1.49 12.30 -3.49
C SER A 2 1.19 11.02 -2.71
N LEU A 3 1.68 10.95 -1.47
CA LEU A 3 1.45 9.78 -0.61
C LEU A 3 -0.06 9.51 -0.41
N VAL A 4 -0.85 10.57 -0.17
CA VAL A 4 -2.32 10.49 -0.05
C VAL A 4 -2.97 9.89 -1.31
N ALA A 5 -2.53 10.32 -2.49
CA ALA A 5 -3.07 9.79 -3.74
C ALA A 5 -2.72 8.31 -3.92
N THR A 6 -1.51 7.90 -3.55
CA THR A 6 -1.06 6.50 -3.62
C THR A 6 -1.83 5.62 -2.63
N THR A 7 -1.95 6.02 -1.36
CA THR A 7 -2.71 5.24 -0.35
C THR A 7 -4.17 5.10 -0.75
N ARG A 8 -4.79 6.16 -1.28
CA ARG A 8 -6.18 6.12 -1.77
C ARG A 8 -6.36 5.18 -2.96
N LYS A 9 -5.41 5.14 -3.91
CA LYS A 9 -5.44 4.17 -5.03
C LYS A 9 -5.32 2.73 -4.54
N LEU A 10 -4.58 2.50 -3.46
CA LEU A 10 -4.38 1.18 -2.88
C LEU A 10 -5.48 0.78 -1.89
N GLY A 11 -6.49 1.64 -1.65
CA GLY A 11 -7.56 1.37 -0.68
C GLY A 11 -7.11 1.48 0.78
N ILE A 12 -5.98 2.14 1.05
CA ILE A 12 -5.40 2.29 2.38
C ILE A 12 -5.72 3.68 2.93
N SER A 13 -6.13 3.75 4.20
CA SER A 13 -6.27 5.02 4.91
C SER A 13 -4.91 5.70 5.07
N PHE A 14 -4.80 6.93 4.55
CA PHE A 14 -3.58 7.72 4.67
C PHE A 14 -3.16 7.92 6.14
N PHE A 15 -4.12 8.22 7.01
CA PHE A 15 -3.85 8.47 8.43
C PHE A 15 -3.36 7.22 9.16
N GLU A 16 -3.95 6.05 8.88
CA GLU A 16 -3.49 4.80 9.49
C GLU A 16 -2.09 4.43 9.01
N TYR A 17 -1.82 4.62 7.72
CA TYR A 17 -0.48 4.41 7.15
C TYR A 17 0.58 5.28 7.82
N VAL A 18 0.30 6.58 7.96
CA VAL A 18 1.24 7.52 8.59
C VAL A 18 1.41 7.20 10.07
N ARG A 19 0.32 6.90 10.80
CA ARG A 19 0.37 6.51 12.22
C ARG A 19 1.25 5.28 12.41
N ASP A 20 1.05 4.24 11.60
CA ASP A 20 1.83 3.00 11.65
C ASP A 20 3.33 3.26 11.45
N ARG A 21 3.69 4.16 10.53
CA ARG A 21 5.09 4.54 10.26
C ARG A 21 5.72 5.37 11.37
N ILE A 22 4.99 6.34 11.92
CA ILE A 22 5.49 7.17 13.02
C ILE A 22 5.68 6.33 14.29
N SER A 23 4.72 5.45 14.58
CA SER A 23 4.77 4.55 15.73
C SER A 23 5.65 3.30 15.51
N GLN A 24 6.24 3.14 14.32
CA GLN A 24 7.11 2.02 13.95
C GLN A 24 6.47 0.64 14.22
N LEU A 25 5.14 0.54 14.08
CA LEU A 25 4.40 -0.68 14.39
C LEU A 25 4.63 -1.77 13.34
N GLY A 26 4.72 -1.37 12.07
CA GLY A 26 4.95 -2.30 10.95
C GLY A 26 3.74 -3.17 10.60
N ASN A 27 2.52 -2.77 11.01
CA ASN A 27 1.31 -3.52 10.70
C ASN A 27 0.94 -3.40 9.22
N ILE A 28 1.18 -2.22 8.63
CA ILE A 28 0.89 -1.97 7.22
C ILE A 28 2.17 -2.18 6.40
N PRO A 29 2.19 -3.10 5.42
CA PRO A 29 3.34 -3.31 4.55
C PRO A 29 3.77 -2.04 3.83
N SER A 30 5.00 -2.01 3.29
CA SER A 30 5.43 -0.87 2.48
C SER A 30 4.54 -0.71 1.24
N LEU A 31 4.29 0.53 0.81
CA LEU A 31 3.47 0.75 -0.40
C LEU A 31 4.09 0.06 -1.61
N ALA A 32 5.42 -0.03 -1.68
CA ALA A 32 6.14 -0.76 -2.74
C ALA A 32 5.83 -2.26 -2.73
N THR A 33 5.75 -2.87 -1.54
CA THR A 33 5.36 -4.28 -1.37
C THR A 33 3.94 -4.50 -1.88
N ILE A 34 3.00 -3.67 -1.45
CA ILE A 34 1.58 -3.79 -1.83
C ILE A 34 1.39 -3.60 -3.34
N ILE A 35 2.11 -2.64 -3.95
CA ILE A 35 2.08 -2.43 -5.40
C ILE A 35 2.60 -3.66 -6.15
N ARG A 36 3.71 -4.27 -5.69
CA ARG A 36 4.24 -5.49 -6.30
C ARG A 36 3.26 -6.66 -6.18
N GLU A 37 2.66 -6.84 -5.01
CA GLU A 37 1.67 -7.90 -4.77
C GLU A 37 0.45 -7.75 -5.69
N GLN A 38 -0.17 -6.56 -5.74
CA GLN A 38 -1.30 -6.32 -6.64
C GLN A 38 -0.92 -6.49 -8.12
N SER A 39 0.28 -6.06 -8.52
CA SER A 39 0.75 -6.27 -9.89
C SER A 39 0.93 -7.75 -10.22
N SER A 40 1.45 -8.55 -9.27
CA SER A 40 1.60 -9.99 -9.46
C SER A 40 0.25 -10.71 -9.55
N LEU A 41 -0.71 -10.32 -8.71
CA LEU A 41 -2.07 -10.85 -8.74
C LEU A 41 -2.79 -10.54 -10.05
N ASN A 42 -2.66 -9.31 -10.56
CA ASN A 42 -3.23 -8.94 -11.86
C ASN A 42 -2.58 -9.70 -13.02
N HIS A 43 -1.29 -10.02 -12.93
CA HIS A 43 -0.62 -10.81 -13.97
C HIS A 43 -1.09 -12.28 -13.97
N LEU A 44 -1.39 -12.84 -12.79
CA LEU A 44 -1.86 -14.22 -12.63
C LEU A 44 -3.36 -14.39 -12.94
N ALA A 45 -4.17 -13.34 -12.75
CA ALA A 45 -5.60 -13.36 -13.06
C ALA A 45 -5.91 -13.36 -14.57
N CYS A 46 -4.91 -13.06 -15.42
CA CYS A 46 -5.05 -13.03 -16.88
C CYS A 46 -4.23 -14.11 -17.60
N SER A 47 -3.69 -15.10 -16.87
CA SER A 47 -2.95 -16.25 -17.43
C SER A 47 -3.80 -17.50 -17.54
#